data_AF-A0A3B0TYC2-F1
#
_entry.id   AF-A0A3B0TYC2-F1
#
_cell.length_a   1.000
_cell.length_b   1.000
_cell.length_c   1.000
_cell.angle_alpha   90.00
_cell.angle_beta   90.00
_cell.angle_gamma   90.00
#
_symmetry.space_group_name_H-M   'P 1'
#
loop_
_entity.id
_entity.type
_entity.pdbx_description
1 polymer ?
#
loop_
_entity_poly.entity_id
_entity_poly.type
_entity_poly.pdbx_seq_one_letter_code
_entity_poly.pdbx_strand_id
1 'polypeptide(L)'
;MSLQAAVTKLTNGTNGDFCIRCHNQVGMNQSEPIFIPNADRSPISREGVTCVVCHRRKLPFGKVNGRFGLVKGDLFEPIYGPNGGEELKRVIESDEYDTNIERGKPGRAIHAEAKKFFQINTAGFCGNCHDVTHINGFRFEEAFSEYKSSPASKKGITCQDCHMGKTPGIPSGYFEEPVAIIGGKPTKSRKRTVHMFVGPDSSIVHPGIFPHNPEAQKIASLRQWLAFEYGVGWGTDEFEDNVSNEQFPKHWSDASKRYDARDIIEENLALLDKSLEQRKILLRNGYSLGNIVVDKVSPKKIKFRVEVKNITEGHNVPTGFDAERIVFLQITVKDKNGKIIFKSGDLDPNGDVRDLHSIYVHNG
;
A
#
# COMPACT_ATOMS: atom_id res chain seq x y z
N MET A 1 -18.47 6.77 -6.50
CA MET A 1 -17.83 7.45 -7.65
C MET A 1 -16.34 7.51 -7.34
N SER A 2 -15.45 7.01 -8.20
CA SER A 2 -14.00 7.07 -7.92
C SER A 2 -13.54 8.53 -7.86
N LEU A 3 -12.50 8.82 -7.06
CA LEU A 3 -11.94 10.17 -6.93
C LEU A 3 -11.60 10.80 -8.29
N GLN A 4 -10.97 10.02 -9.20
CA GLN A 4 -10.73 10.44 -10.59
C GLN A 4 -11.99 10.93 -11.29
N ALA A 5 -13.09 10.16 -11.21
CA ALA A 5 -14.35 10.52 -11.87
C ALA A 5 -14.98 11.77 -11.26
N ALA A 6 -14.97 11.87 -9.93
CA ALA A 6 -15.48 13.03 -9.21
C ALA A 6 -14.69 14.30 -9.55
N VAL A 7 -13.35 14.28 -9.46
CA VAL A 7 -12.49 15.41 -9.79
C VAL A 7 -12.60 15.77 -11.27
N THR A 8 -12.65 14.80 -12.18
CA THR A 8 -12.81 15.07 -13.61
C THR A 8 -14.15 15.72 -13.92
N LYS A 9 -15.22 15.33 -13.22
CA LYS A 9 -16.52 15.99 -13.32
C LYS A 9 -16.47 17.43 -12.78
N LEU A 10 -15.90 17.64 -11.60
CA LEU A 10 -15.79 18.97 -10.97
C LEU A 10 -14.93 19.95 -11.78
N THR A 11 -13.95 19.43 -12.52
CA THR A 11 -13.03 20.21 -13.34
C THR A 11 -13.47 20.32 -14.80
N ASN A 12 -14.72 19.94 -15.12
CA ASN A 12 -15.25 19.93 -16.50
C ASN A 12 -14.32 19.22 -17.50
N GLY A 13 -13.71 18.11 -17.08
CA GLY A 13 -12.83 17.30 -17.93
C GLY A 13 -11.36 17.71 -17.92
N THR A 14 -11.00 18.89 -17.39
CA THR A 14 -9.61 19.41 -17.48
C THR A 14 -8.59 18.59 -16.69
N ASN A 15 -9.01 17.85 -15.66
CA ASN A 15 -8.14 16.88 -14.96
C ASN A 15 -7.73 15.69 -15.86
N GLY A 16 -8.48 15.40 -16.93
CA GLY A 16 -8.18 14.34 -17.88
C GLY A 16 -8.03 12.96 -17.23
N ASP A 17 -6.84 12.37 -17.36
CA ASP A 17 -6.43 11.08 -16.80
C ASP A 17 -5.35 11.21 -15.72
N PHE A 18 -5.21 12.39 -15.10
CA PHE A 18 -4.11 12.71 -14.18
C PHE A 18 -3.92 11.72 -13.03
N CYS A 19 -4.94 11.50 -12.18
CA CYS A 19 -4.79 10.63 -11.01
C CYS A 19 -4.65 9.16 -11.41
N ILE A 20 -5.43 8.70 -12.40
CA ILE A 20 -5.46 7.29 -12.80
C ILE A 20 -4.12 6.79 -13.37
N ARG A 21 -3.24 7.67 -13.85
CA ARG A 21 -1.88 7.31 -14.30
C ARG A 21 -0.99 6.81 -13.16
N CYS A 22 -1.24 7.23 -11.91
CA CYS A 22 -0.54 6.72 -10.73
C CYS A 22 -1.29 5.59 -10.02
N HIS A 23 -2.62 5.50 -10.17
CA HIS A 23 -3.45 4.54 -9.42
C HIS A 23 -3.89 3.32 -10.24
N ASN A 24 -3.67 3.29 -11.55
CA ASN A 24 -3.92 2.12 -12.40
C ASN A 24 -3.04 2.11 -13.67
N GLN A 25 -1.72 1.99 -13.49
CA GLN A 25 -0.74 2.04 -14.57
C GLN A 25 -0.99 0.95 -15.62
N VAL A 26 -1.30 -0.27 -15.18
CA VAL A 26 -1.51 -1.40 -16.10
C VAL A 26 -2.74 -1.14 -16.98
N GLY A 27 -3.87 -0.74 -16.40
CA GLY A 27 -5.07 -0.42 -17.17
C GLY A 27 -4.84 0.73 -18.14
N MET A 28 -4.09 1.76 -17.73
CA MET A 28 -3.73 2.88 -18.59
C MET A 28 -2.75 2.53 -19.72
N ASN A 29 -1.93 1.48 -19.55
CA ASN A 29 -1.09 0.91 -20.60
C ASN A 29 -1.87 -0.06 -21.51
N GLN A 30 -3.01 -0.58 -21.06
CA GLN A 30 -3.94 -1.42 -21.82
C GLN A 30 -5.04 -0.63 -22.52
N SER A 31 -5.01 0.71 -22.42
CA SER A 31 -6.07 1.60 -22.94
C SER A 31 -7.46 1.27 -22.36
N GLU A 32 -7.52 0.83 -21.11
CA GLU A 32 -8.80 0.68 -20.40
C GLU A 32 -9.52 2.04 -20.31
N PRO A 33 -10.87 2.06 -20.40
CA PRO A 33 -11.61 3.30 -20.18
C PRO A 33 -11.32 3.91 -18.81
N ILE A 34 -11.18 5.24 -18.76
CA ILE A 34 -10.82 5.96 -17.53
C ILE A 34 -11.85 5.74 -16.42
N PHE A 35 -13.14 5.76 -16.80
CA PHE A 35 -14.28 5.70 -15.86
C PHE A 35 -14.89 4.30 -15.69
N ILE A 36 -14.24 3.25 -16.17
CA ILE A 36 -14.73 1.89 -15.97
C ILE A 36 -14.73 1.54 -14.47
N PRO A 37 -15.77 0.86 -13.95
CA PRO A 37 -15.77 0.35 -12.58
C PRO A 37 -14.63 -0.64 -12.34
N ASN A 38 -14.06 -0.65 -11.13
CA ASN A 38 -12.98 -1.58 -10.80
C ASN A 38 -13.40 -3.05 -10.97
N ALA A 39 -14.68 -3.37 -10.74
CA ALA A 39 -15.23 -4.70 -10.96
C ALA A 39 -15.14 -5.19 -12.42
N ASP A 40 -15.02 -4.26 -13.37
CA ASP A 40 -15.05 -4.55 -14.81
C ASP A 40 -13.66 -4.32 -15.47
N ARG A 41 -12.64 -3.92 -14.70
CA ARG A 41 -11.24 -3.82 -15.19
C ARG A 41 -10.65 -5.20 -15.47
N SER A 42 -9.54 -5.28 -16.21
CA SER A 42 -8.83 -6.56 -16.37
C SER A 42 -8.28 -7.05 -15.01
N PRO A 43 -8.14 -8.37 -14.79
CA PRO A 43 -7.65 -8.90 -13.51
C PRO A 43 -6.33 -8.27 -13.05
N ILE A 44 -5.38 -8.11 -13.99
CA ILE A 44 -4.06 -7.52 -13.70
C ILE A 44 -4.14 -6.02 -13.35
N SER A 45 -5.07 -5.28 -13.93
CA SER A 45 -5.29 -3.87 -13.58
C SER A 45 -5.90 -3.70 -12.18
N ARG A 46 -6.65 -4.70 -11.70
CA ARG A 46 -7.27 -4.67 -10.36
C ARG A 46 -6.25 -4.89 -9.24
N GLU A 47 -5.08 -5.44 -9.53
CA GLU A 47 -3.98 -5.56 -8.57
C GLU A 47 -3.35 -4.20 -8.21
N GLY A 48 -3.62 -3.15 -9.00
CA GLY A 48 -3.06 -1.82 -8.79
C GLY A 48 -1.55 -1.77 -9.11
N VAL A 49 -0.76 -1.24 -8.18
CA VAL A 49 0.71 -1.20 -8.32
C VAL A 49 1.29 -2.57 -7.98
N THR A 50 1.36 -3.43 -8.99
CA THR A 50 1.85 -4.81 -8.89
C THR A 50 3.29 -4.98 -9.42
N CYS A 51 3.81 -6.21 -9.39
CA CYS A 51 5.11 -6.60 -9.96
C CYS A 51 5.31 -6.09 -11.39
N VAL A 52 4.25 -6.10 -12.21
CA VAL A 52 4.28 -5.62 -13.60
C VAL A 52 4.67 -4.15 -13.68
N VAL A 53 4.17 -3.30 -12.78
CA VAL A 53 4.45 -1.86 -12.81
C VAL A 53 5.94 -1.58 -12.64
N CYS A 54 6.63 -2.41 -11.84
CA CYS A 54 8.05 -2.23 -11.58
C CYS A 54 8.96 -3.03 -12.51
N HIS A 55 8.63 -4.30 -12.73
CA HIS A 55 9.48 -5.28 -13.43
C HIS A 55 9.19 -5.39 -14.93
N ARG A 56 8.24 -4.64 -15.48
CA ARG A 56 8.04 -4.46 -16.93
C ARG A 56 8.43 -3.06 -17.40
N ARG A 57 9.52 -2.51 -16.88
CA ARG A 57 10.06 -1.20 -17.29
C ARG A 57 11.50 -1.34 -17.78
N LYS A 58 11.81 -0.72 -18.91
CA LYS A 58 13.14 -0.78 -19.54
C LYS A 58 13.84 0.57 -19.69
N LEU A 59 13.17 1.67 -19.37
CA LEU A 59 13.69 3.05 -19.53
C LEU A 59 13.58 3.85 -18.24
N PRO A 60 14.53 4.76 -17.95
CA PRO A 60 14.44 5.72 -16.86
C PRO A 60 13.63 6.95 -17.29
N PHE A 61 12.33 6.98 -16.98
CA PHE A 61 11.44 8.07 -17.44
C PHE A 61 11.58 9.39 -16.65
N GLY A 62 12.16 9.37 -15.45
CA GLY A 62 12.27 10.56 -14.60
C GLY A 62 10.96 10.93 -13.92
N LYS A 63 10.74 12.24 -13.69
CA LYS A 63 9.53 12.76 -13.02
C LYS A 63 8.41 12.90 -14.05
N VAL A 64 7.47 11.96 -14.07
CA VAL A 64 6.43 11.85 -15.12
C VAL A 64 5.01 11.64 -14.60
N ASN A 65 4.76 11.81 -13.29
CA ASN A 65 3.43 11.62 -12.67
C ASN A 65 2.77 10.28 -13.08
N GLY A 66 3.51 9.18 -12.96
CA GLY A 66 3.04 7.84 -13.33
C GLY A 66 2.90 7.59 -14.83
N ARG A 67 3.15 8.58 -15.71
CA ARG A 67 3.03 8.44 -17.17
C ARG A 67 4.27 7.78 -17.79
N PHE A 68 4.41 6.48 -17.58
CA PHE A 68 5.45 5.69 -18.22
C PHE A 68 4.87 4.47 -18.95
N GLY A 69 5.58 4.06 -20.00
CA GLY A 69 5.26 2.87 -20.77
C GLY A 69 5.74 1.59 -20.07
N LEU A 70 4.89 0.57 -20.09
CA LEU A 70 5.21 -0.80 -19.68
C LEU A 70 5.57 -1.65 -20.90
N VAL A 71 6.49 -2.60 -20.70
CA VAL A 71 6.84 -3.62 -21.68
C VAL A 71 5.77 -4.69 -21.66
N LYS A 72 4.97 -4.78 -22.72
CA LYS A 72 3.95 -5.82 -22.88
C LYS A 72 4.62 -7.19 -22.99
N GLY A 73 4.09 -8.18 -22.27
CA GLY A 73 4.53 -9.56 -22.36
C GLY A 73 3.81 -10.47 -21.38
N ASP A 74 3.72 -11.75 -21.73
CA ASP A 74 3.22 -12.80 -20.85
C ASP A 74 4.36 -13.38 -19.98
N LEU A 75 4.08 -14.44 -19.22
CA LEU A 75 5.03 -15.05 -18.29
C LEU A 75 6.35 -15.47 -18.97
N PHE A 76 6.38 -15.76 -20.27
CA PHE A 76 7.61 -16.20 -20.95
C PHE A 76 8.47 -15.04 -21.43
N GLU A 77 7.92 -13.81 -21.47
CA GLU A 77 8.64 -12.64 -21.93
C GLU A 77 9.60 -12.07 -20.86
N PRO A 78 10.68 -11.36 -21.25
CA PRO A 78 11.69 -10.83 -20.33
C PRO A 78 11.13 -9.90 -19.24
N ILE A 79 11.69 -10.03 -18.03
CA ILE A 79 11.47 -9.10 -16.93
C ILE A 79 12.72 -8.28 -16.61
N TYR A 80 12.52 -7.16 -15.93
CA TYR A 80 13.58 -6.21 -15.60
C TYR A 80 13.79 -6.15 -14.10
N GLY A 81 15.03 -6.27 -13.67
CA GLY A 81 15.38 -6.33 -12.26
C GLY A 81 16.68 -5.61 -11.93
N PRO A 82 17.04 -5.57 -10.65
CA PRO A 82 18.26 -4.90 -10.20
C PRO A 82 19.54 -5.59 -10.68
N ASN A 83 19.45 -6.89 -10.94
CA ASN A 83 20.53 -7.78 -11.35
C ASN A 83 20.25 -8.35 -12.75
N GLY A 84 21.23 -9.02 -13.33
CA GLY A 84 21.03 -9.82 -14.54
C GLY A 84 20.39 -11.18 -14.26
N GLY A 85 20.23 -11.99 -15.31
CA GLY A 85 19.60 -13.30 -15.27
C GLY A 85 20.52 -14.49 -14.98
N GLU A 86 21.69 -14.31 -14.37
CA GLU A 86 22.64 -15.40 -14.12
C GLU A 86 22.03 -16.55 -13.30
N GLU A 87 21.33 -16.21 -12.21
CA GLU A 87 20.65 -17.20 -11.38
C GLU A 87 19.45 -17.83 -12.10
N LEU A 88 18.72 -17.04 -12.88
CA LEU A 88 17.63 -17.55 -13.71
C LEU A 88 18.15 -18.57 -14.73
N LYS A 89 19.28 -18.27 -15.39
CA LYS A 89 19.94 -19.18 -16.32
C LYS A 89 20.33 -20.50 -15.65
N ARG A 90 20.94 -20.44 -14.46
CA ARG A 90 21.27 -21.63 -13.67
C ARG A 90 20.04 -22.47 -13.35
N VAL A 91 18.93 -21.83 -12.99
CA VAL A 91 17.66 -22.51 -12.69
C VAL A 91 17.07 -23.17 -13.93
N ILE A 92 17.07 -22.48 -15.08
CA ILE A 92 16.58 -23.01 -16.36
C ILE A 92 17.41 -24.21 -16.84
N GLU A 93 18.74 -24.14 -16.68
CA GLU A 93 19.67 -25.19 -17.10
C GLU A 93 19.68 -26.41 -16.17
N SER A 94 18.96 -26.35 -15.05
CA SER A 94 18.95 -27.39 -14.02
C SER A 94 17.65 -28.17 -14.02
N ASP A 95 17.76 -29.49 -14.15
CA ASP A 95 16.62 -30.42 -14.06
C ASP A 95 16.01 -30.49 -12.64
N GLU A 96 16.67 -29.91 -11.62
CA GLU A 96 16.22 -29.97 -10.23
C GLU A 96 14.96 -29.13 -9.94
N TYR A 97 14.69 -28.13 -10.78
CA TYR A 97 13.65 -27.13 -10.52
C TYR A 97 12.34 -27.38 -11.30
N ASP A 98 12.33 -28.32 -12.26
CA ASP A 98 11.18 -28.63 -13.14
C ASP A 98 10.54 -27.36 -13.74
N THR A 99 11.38 -26.48 -14.31
CA THR A 99 10.95 -25.19 -14.87
C THR A 99 10.78 -25.24 -16.37
N ASN A 100 9.89 -24.39 -16.89
CA ASN A 100 9.58 -24.30 -18.30
C ASN A 100 9.57 -22.83 -18.77
N ILE A 101 10.23 -22.58 -19.91
CA ILE A 101 10.28 -21.26 -20.58
C ILE A 101 9.59 -21.25 -21.95
N GLU A 102 8.96 -22.35 -22.35
CA GLU A 102 8.28 -22.51 -23.63
C GLU A 102 6.77 -22.66 -23.45
N ARG A 103 6.01 -22.03 -24.34
CA ARG A 103 4.54 -22.11 -24.33
C ARG A 103 4.08 -23.52 -24.64
N GLY A 104 3.13 -24.03 -23.84
CA GLY A 104 2.51 -25.35 -24.06
C GLY A 104 3.37 -26.55 -23.69
N LYS A 105 4.56 -26.33 -23.11
CA LYS A 105 5.41 -27.41 -22.58
C LYS A 105 5.08 -27.71 -21.10
N PRO A 106 5.31 -28.96 -20.64
CA PRO A 106 5.18 -29.32 -19.23
C PRO A 106 6.26 -28.63 -18.39
N GLY A 107 6.04 -28.60 -17.07
CA GLY A 107 6.91 -27.94 -16.09
C GLY A 107 6.34 -26.59 -15.62
N ARG A 108 6.92 -26.06 -14.53
CA ARG A 108 6.50 -24.77 -13.96
C ARG A 108 6.94 -23.63 -14.87
N ALA A 109 5.96 -22.94 -15.46
CA ALA A 109 6.21 -21.78 -16.31
C ALA A 109 6.93 -20.65 -15.53
N ILE A 110 8.01 -20.12 -16.11
CA ILE A 110 8.78 -18.99 -15.58
C ILE A 110 9.18 -18.03 -16.72
N HIS A 111 9.71 -16.86 -16.35
CA HIS A 111 10.29 -15.92 -17.31
C HIS A 111 11.49 -16.54 -18.03
N ALA A 112 11.55 -16.38 -19.37
CA ALA A 112 12.67 -16.87 -20.16
C ALA A 112 13.96 -16.05 -19.96
N GLU A 113 13.83 -14.79 -19.55
CA GLU A 113 14.96 -13.88 -19.40
C GLU A 113 14.74 -12.86 -18.28
N ALA A 114 15.82 -12.50 -17.59
CA ALA A 114 15.85 -11.39 -16.64
C ALA A 114 16.95 -10.38 -17.05
N LYS A 115 16.54 -9.15 -17.34
CA LYS A 115 17.40 -8.06 -17.79
C LYS A 115 17.72 -7.11 -16.66
N LYS A 116 18.97 -6.67 -16.59
CA LYS A 116 19.39 -5.65 -15.65
C LYS A 116 18.78 -4.30 -16.02
N PHE A 117 18.16 -3.65 -15.06
CA PHE A 117 17.64 -2.28 -15.16
C PHE A 117 18.11 -1.47 -13.96
N PHE A 118 19.19 -0.71 -14.15
CA PHE A 118 19.88 -0.01 -13.06
C PHE A 118 18.97 0.93 -12.26
N GLN A 119 18.07 1.65 -12.93
CA GLN A 119 17.23 2.68 -12.30
C GLN A 119 16.41 2.11 -11.13
N ILE A 120 15.96 0.84 -11.19
CA ILE A 120 15.12 0.21 -10.16
C ILE A 120 15.76 0.20 -8.76
N ASN A 121 17.10 0.30 -8.70
CA ASN A 121 17.87 0.37 -7.45
C ASN A 121 18.09 1.81 -6.95
N THR A 122 17.56 2.81 -7.62
CA THR A 122 17.80 4.22 -7.30
C THR A 122 16.53 4.88 -6.77
N ALA A 123 16.68 5.89 -5.92
CA ALA A 123 15.55 6.71 -5.46
C ALA A 123 14.78 7.36 -6.63
N GLY A 124 15.45 7.63 -7.75
CA GLY A 124 14.83 8.19 -8.96
C GLY A 124 13.82 7.25 -9.62
N PHE A 125 13.77 5.97 -9.25
CA PHE A 125 12.70 5.08 -9.66
C PHE A 125 11.37 5.42 -8.96
N CYS A 126 11.41 5.67 -7.65
CA CYS A 126 10.24 6.04 -6.86
C CYS A 126 9.69 7.42 -7.25
N GLY A 127 10.57 8.34 -7.65
CA GLY A 127 10.20 9.68 -8.13
C GLY A 127 9.40 9.72 -9.45
N ASN A 128 9.16 8.59 -10.10
CA ASN A 128 8.23 8.54 -11.24
C ASN A 128 6.78 8.73 -10.79
N CYS A 129 6.46 8.34 -9.54
CA CYS A 129 5.11 8.45 -8.96
C CYS A 129 5.08 9.36 -7.72
N HIS A 130 6.13 9.37 -6.89
CA HIS A 130 6.18 10.12 -5.62
C HIS A 130 6.79 11.53 -5.77
N ASP A 131 6.45 12.20 -6.86
CA ASP A 131 6.81 13.59 -7.15
C ASP A 131 5.79 14.14 -8.15
N VAL A 132 4.63 14.55 -7.63
CA VAL A 132 3.41 14.79 -8.39
C VAL A 132 3.19 16.29 -8.56
N THR A 133 3.42 16.78 -9.77
CA THR A 133 3.12 18.18 -10.14
C THR A 133 1.96 18.24 -11.11
N HIS A 134 0.91 18.96 -10.75
CA HIS A 134 -0.24 19.21 -11.62
C HIS A 134 0.14 20.00 -12.87
N ILE A 135 -0.70 19.93 -13.90
CA ILE A 135 -0.48 20.63 -15.18
C ILE A 135 -0.43 22.16 -15.04
N ASN A 136 -1.03 22.72 -13.98
CA ASN A 136 -0.97 24.16 -13.68
C ASN A 136 0.24 24.56 -12.81
N GLY A 137 1.17 23.63 -12.54
CA GLY A 137 2.36 23.86 -11.72
C GLY A 137 2.14 23.68 -10.22
N PHE A 138 0.93 23.39 -9.76
CA PHE A 138 0.66 23.06 -8.36
C PHE A 138 1.35 21.74 -7.98
N ARG A 139 2.08 21.72 -6.87
CA ARG A 139 2.78 20.53 -6.40
C ARG A 139 1.91 19.79 -5.39
N PHE A 140 1.42 18.61 -5.77
CA PHE A 140 0.55 17.77 -4.94
C PHE A 140 1.35 16.90 -3.97
N GLU A 141 2.46 16.34 -4.44
CA GLU A 141 3.36 15.52 -3.63
C GLU A 141 4.79 15.83 -4.03
N GLU A 142 5.68 16.06 -3.05
CA GLU A 142 7.08 16.43 -3.32
C GLU A 142 8.07 15.47 -2.68
N ALA A 143 7.66 14.27 -2.29
CA ALA A 143 8.48 13.35 -1.49
C ALA A 143 9.87 13.09 -2.10
N PHE A 144 9.96 12.92 -3.43
CA PHE A 144 11.25 12.75 -4.08
C PHE A 144 12.07 14.05 -4.14
N SER A 145 11.43 15.20 -4.31
CA SER A 145 12.09 16.50 -4.28
C SER A 145 12.62 16.84 -2.88
N GLU A 146 11.83 16.58 -1.83
CA GLU A 146 12.27 16.64 -0.44
C GLU A 146 13.49 15.74 -0.21
N TYR A 147 13.40 14.49 -0.67
CA TYR A 147 14.52 13.54 -0.61
C TYR A 147 15.78 14.06 -1.27
N LYS A 148 15.70 14.63 -2.47
CA LYS A 148 16.89 15.14 -3.17
C LYS A 148 17.64 16.22 -2.37
N SER A 149 16.96 16.92 -1.45
CA SER A 149 17.54 17.93 -0.57
C SER A 149 17.99 17.41 0.80
N SER A 150 17.65 16.16 1.13
CA SER A 150 17.75 15.61 2.48
C SER A 150 19.14 15.08 2.84
N PRO A 151 19.45 14.93 4.14
CA PRO A 151 20.69 14.28 4.58
C PRO A 151 20.86 12.86 4.03
N ALA A 152 19.78 12.07 3.91
CA ALA A 152 19.83 10.72 3.37
C ALA A 152 20.33 10.70 1.91
N SER A 153 19.84 11.63 1.06
CA SER A 153 20.31 11.71 -0.32
C SER A 153 21.80 12.06 -0.41
N LYS A 154 22.28 12.97 0.45
CA LYS A 154 23.71 13.32 0.52
C LYS A 154 24.58 12.13 0.96
N LYS A 155 24.04 11.23 1.79
CA LYS A 155 24.69 9.99 2.24
C LYS A 155 24.53 8.83 1.25
N GLY A 156 23.79 9.00 0.15
CA GLY A 156 23.52 7.95 -0.82
C GLY A 156 22.50 6.90 -0.36
N ILE A 157 21.81 7.13 0.77
CA ILE A 157 20.73 6.26 1.26
C ILE A 157 19.52 6.48 0.35
N THR A 158 18.96 5.43 -0.22
CA THR A 158 17.85 5.47 -1.18
C THR A 158 16.50 5.25 -0.50
N CYS A 159 15.40 5.52 -1.22
CA CYS A 159 14.05 5.19 -0.77
C CYS A 159 13.95 3.70 -0.40
N GLN A 160 14.58 2.85 -1.20
CA GLN A 160 14.59 1.40 -1.04
C GLN A 160 15.30 0.94 0.23
N ASP A 161 16.29 1.68 0.73
CA ASP A 161 17.01 1.31 1.95
C ASP A 161 16.11 1.42 3.19
N CYS A 162 15.23 2.43 3.22
CA CYS A 162 14.29 2.62 4.33
C CYS A 162 12.94 1.90 4.13
N HIS A 163 12.43 1.81 2.90
CA HIS A 163 11.08 1.27 2.63
C HIS A 163 11.07 -0.19 2.15
N MET A 164 12.22 -0.75 1.78
CA MET A 164 12.33 -2.15 1.33
C MET A 164 13.37 -2.96 2.13
N GLY A 165 13.87 -2.40 3.23
CA GLY A 165 14.80 -3.04 4.15
C GLY A 165 14.10 -3.95 5.17
N LYS A 166 14.83 -4.38 6.20
CA LYS A 166 14.33 -5.26 7.28
C LYS A 166 13.27 -4.60 8.16
N THR A 167 13.46 -3.32 8.44
CA THR A 167 12.63 -2.50 9.32
C THR A 167 12.18 -1.25 8.58
N PRO A 168 10.86 -1.04 8.38
CA PRO A 168 10.34 0.13 7.68
C PRO A 168 10.74 1.45 8.32
N GLY A 169 11.08 2.44 7.48
CA GLY A 169 11.35 3.82 7.88
C GLY A 169 12.81 4.12 8.25
N ILE A 170 13.68 3.10 8.35
CA ILE A 170 15.10 3.26 8.67
C ILE A 170 15.98 2.41 7.75
N PRO A 171 17.24 2.83 7.46
CA PRO A 171 18.16 2.09 6.61
C PRO A 171 18.75 0.87 7.36
N SER A 172 17.91 -0.13 7.59
CA SER A 172 18.16 -1.33 8.41
C SER A 172 18.89 -2.46 7.68
N GLY A 173 19.36 -2.18 6.46
CA GLY A 173 19.93 -3.19 5.56
C GLY A 173 18.89 -4.18 5.05
N TYR A 174 19.36 -5.29 4.50
CA TYR A 174 18.53 -6.27 3.77
C TYR A 174 18.78 -7.70 4.25
N PHE A 175 17.81 -8.57 3.99
CA PHE A 175 17.99 -10.01 4.17
C PHE A 175 18.89 -10.57 3.06
N GLU A 176 19.72 -11.55 3.40
CA GLU A 176 20.54 -12.32 2.45
C GLU A 176 20.06 -13.76 2.45
N GLU A 177 19.13 -14.07 1.56
CA GLU A 177 18.42 -15.35 1.54
C GLU A 177 17.89 -15.66 0.13
N PRO A 178 17.46 -16.91 -0.13
CA PRO A 178 16.81 -17.26 -1.40
C PRO A 178 15.58 -16.38 -1.64
N VAL A 179 15.42 -15.86 -2.86
CA VAL A 179 14.26 -15.01 -3.21
C VAL A 179 13.08 -15.82 -3.76
N ALA A 180 13.32 -17.07 -4.10
CA ALA A 180 12.30 -18.02 -4.56
C ALA A 180 12.65 -19.43 -4.08
N ILE A 181 11.59 -20.19 -3.78
CA ILE A 181 11.62 -21.63 -3.56
C ILE A 181 10.78 -22.25 -4.67
N ILE A 182 11.40 -23.07 -5.52
CA ILE A 182 10.78 -23.67 -6.71
C ILE A 182 10.80 -25.18 -6.51
N GLY A 183 9.63 -25.81 -6.43
CA GLY A 183 9.56 -27.26 -6.19
C GLY A 183 10.21 -27.69 -4.86
N GLY A 184 10.19 -26.84 -3.83
CA GLY A 184 10.87 -27.07 -2.55
C GLY A 184 12.38 -26.80 -2.58
N LYS A 185 12.96 -26.45 -3.72
CA LYS A 185 14.39 -26.12 -3.87
C LYS A 185 14.62 -24.61 -3.83
N PRO A 186 15.52 -24.10 -2.98
CA PRO A 186 15.83 -22.68 -2.94
C PRO A 186 16.68 -22.25 -4.14
N THR A 187 16.48 -21.00 -4.54
CA THR A 187 17.45 -20.25 -5.36
C THR A 187 18.68 -19.85 -4.54
N LYS A 188 19.75 -19.40 -5.19
CA LYS A 188 20.92 -18.84 -4.49
C LYS A 188 20.51 -17.65 -3.63
N SER A 189 21.10 -17.58 -2.44
CA SER A 189 20.92 -16.45 -1.54
C SER A 189 21.44 -15.17 -2.16
N ARG A 190 20.68 -14.09 -2.01
CA ARG A 190 21.06 -12.74 -2.40
C ARG A 190 20.29 -11.72 -1.57
N LYS A 191 20.67 -10.44 -1.71
CA LYS A 191 19.87 -9.30 -1.26
C LYS A 191 18.39 -9.49 -1.64
N ARG A 192 17.56 -9.68 -0.61
CA ARG A 192 16.10 -9.75 -0.69
C ARG A 192 15.50 -8.47 -0.14
N THR A 193 14.63 -7.86 -0.93
CA THR A 193 13.94 -6.63 -0.60
C THR A 193 12.49 -6.92 -0.21
N VAL A 194 12.01 -6.25 0.83
CA VAL A 194 10.62 -6.31 1.26
C VAL A 194 9.76 -5.47 0.31
N HIS A 195 8.67 -6.04 -0.21
CA HIS A 195 7.76 -5.39 -1.15
C HIS A 195 6.39 -5.06 -0.51
N MET A 196 6.33 -4.98 0.82
CA MET A 196 5.10 -4.54 1.51
C MET A 196 4.84 -3.03 1.32
N PHE A 197 5.90 -2.24 1.10
CA PHE A 197 5.84 -0.79 0.85
C PHE A 197 4.88 -0.07 1.80
N VAL A 198 4.94 -0.40 3.09
CA VAL A 198 4.00 0.14 4.07
C VAL A 198 4.08 1.66 4.08
N GLY A 199 2.90 2.27 4.11
CA GLY A 199 2.68 3.71 4.26
C GLY A 199 1.69 3.97 5.40
N PRO A 200 1.14 5.18 5.52
CA PRO A 200 0.16 5.52 6.56
C PRO A 200 -1.23 4.91 6.30
N ASP A 201 -1.53 4.49 5.07
CA ASP A 201 -2.87 4.04 4.69
C ASP A 201 -3.24 2.65 5.23
N SER A 202 -4.54 2.44 5.42
CA SER A 202 -5.16 1.13 5.68
C SER A 202 -6.21 0.83 4.63
N SER A 203 -6.36 -0.46 4.31
CA SER A 203 -7.44 -0.88 3.42
C SER A 203 -8.79 -0.69 4.09
N ILE A 204 -9.72 -0.08 3.36
CA ILE A 204 -11.16 -0.12 3.63
C ILE A 204 -11.89 -1.05 2.66
N VAL A 205 -11.14 -1.76 1.81
CA VAL A 205 -11.67 -2.69 0.82
C VAL A 205 -12.06 -3.98 1.54
N HIS A 206 -13.20 -4.56 1.14
CA HIS A 206 -13.71 -5.82 1.69
C HIS A 206 -12.61 -6.90 1.72
N PRO A 207 -12.43 -7.63 2.84
CA PRO A 207 -11.33 -8.58 3.00
C PRO A 207 -11.34 -9.73 1.99
N GLY A 208 -12.51 -10.09 1.43
CA GLY A 208 -12.60 -11.06 0.32
C GLY A 208 -12.07 -10.54 -1.02
N ILE A 209 -11.74 -9.25 -1.11
CA ILE A 209 -11.21 -8.59 -2.31
C ILE A 209 -9.74 -8.18 -2.11
N PHE A 210 -9.39 -7.69 -0.92
CA PHE A 210 -8.03 -7.25 -0.59
C PHE A 210 -7.61 -7.72 0.81
N PRO A 211 -6.39 -8.28 1.00
CA PRO A 211 -5.32 -8.46 0.02
C PRO A 211 -5.69 -9.36 -1.16
N HIS A 212 -5.01 -9.16 -2.29
CA HIS A 212 -5.30 -9.94 -3.49
C HIS A 212 -4.99 -11.42 -3.24
N ASN A 213 -6.02 -12.26 -3.32
CA ASN A 213 -5.92 -13.70 -3.11
C ASN A 213 -6.45 -14.44 -4.36
N PRO A 214 -5.61 -15.23 -5.06
CA PRO A 214 -6.03 -15.97 -6.24
C PRO A 214 -7.18 -16.96 -6.00
N GLU A 215 -7.26 -17.58 -4.81
CA GLU A 215 -8.37 -18.48 -4.46
C GLU A 215 -9.67 -17.71 -4.28
N ALA A 216 -9.61 -16.52 -3.68
CA ALA A 216 -10.78 -15.64 -3.55
C ALA A 216 -11.40 -15.29 -4.90
N GLN A 217 -10.58 -15.13 -5.94
CA GLN A 217 -11.05 -14.84 -7.29
C GLN A 217 -11.71 -16.04 -7.98
N LYS A 218 -11.40 -17.27 -7.56
CA LYS A 218 -12.01 -18.49 -8.12
C LYS A 218 -13.40 -18.74 -7.57
N ILE A 219 -13.63 -18.44 -6.29
CA ILE A 219 -14.89 -18.80 -5.64
C ILE A 219 -15.97 -17.74 -5.85
N ALA A 220 -15.61 -16.46 -5.97
CA ALA A 220 -16.58 -15.38 -6.09
C ALA A 220 -16.05 -14.19 -6.91
N SER A 221 -16.95 -13.54 -7.63
CA SER A 221 -16.70 -12.24 -8.26
C SER A 221 -16.63 -11.11 -7.22
N LEU A 222 -16.04 -9.97 -7.60
CA LEU A 222 -15.97 -8.77 -6.75
C LEU A 222 -17.36 -8.34 -6.22
N ARG A 223 -18.39 -8.41 -7.06
CA ARG A 223 -19.76 -8.05 -6.66
C ARG A 223 -20.36 -9.04 -5.66
N GLN A 224 -20.02 -10.32 -5.77
CA GLN A 224 -20.43 -11.33 -4.80
C GLN A 224 -19.69 -11.12 -3.47
N TRP A 225 -18.39 -10.85 -3.50
CA TRP A 225 -17.64 -10.52 -2.29
C TRP A 225 -18.17 -9.29 -1.56
N LEU A 226 -18.56 -8.23 -2.28
CA LEU A 226 -19.19 -7.05 -1.67
C LEU A 226 -20.54 -7.35 -1.01
N ALA A 227 -21.19 -8.46 -1.36
CA ALA A 227 -22.44 -8.91 -0.76
C ALA A 227 -22.23 -9.94 0.37
N PHE A 228 -20.99 -10.27 0.72
CA PHE A 228 -20.69 -11.17 1.84
C PHE A 228 -20.58 -10.37 3.14
N GLU A 229 -21.38 -10.69 4.15
CA GLU A 229 -21.43 -9.91 5.39
C GLU A 229 -20.56 -10.51 6.51
N TYR A 230 -19.23 -10.42 6.33
CA TYR A 230 -18.28 -10.99 7.30
C TYR A 230 -18.40 -10.37 8.71
N GLY A 231 -18.83 -9.10 8.82
CA GLY A 231 -19.00 -8.40 10.10
C GLY A 231 -20.21 -8.85 10.93
N VAL A 232 -21.19 -9.52 10.30
CA VAL A 232 -22.34 -10.13 10.99
C VAL A 232 -22.04 -11.56 11.44
N GLY A 233 -20.94 -12.14 10.96
CA GLY A 233 -20.50 -13.48 11.35
C GLY A 233 -20.73 -14.56 10.30
N TRP A 234 -21.14 -14.24 9.06
CA TRP A 234 -21.35 -15.24 8.00
C TRP A 234 -20.17 -16.22 7.87
N GLY A 235 -20.46 -17.51 7.77
CA GLY A 235 -19.45 -18.57 7.70
C GLY A 235 -18.74 -18.88 9.02
N THR A 236 -19.27 -18.45 10.16
CA THR A 236 -18.80 -18.88 11.50
C THR A 236 -19.80 -19.86 12.11
N ASP A 237 -19.33 -20.81 12.92
CA ASP A 237 -20.21 -21.76 13.62
C ASP A 237 -21.30 -21.04 14.41
N GLU A 238 -20.94 -19.97 15.15
CA GLU A 238 -21.88 -19.18 15.95
C GLU A 238 -23.03 -18.61 15.10
N PHE A 239 -22.74 -18.09 13.91
CA PHE A 239 -23.77 -17.55 13.04
C PHE A 239 -24.58 -18.65 12.36
N GLU A 240 -23.90 -19.65 11.79
CA GLU A 240 -24.52 -20.69 10.96
C GLU A 240 -25.40 -21.65 11.78
N ASP A 241 -25.06 -21.89 13.05
CA ASP A 241 -25.87 -22.72 13.95
C ASP A 241 -27.16 -22.02 14.43
N ASN A 242 -27.18 -20.69 14.42
CA ASN A 242 -28.28 -19.89 14.96
C ASN A 242 -29.12 -19.18 13.90
N VAL A 243 -28.69 -19.17 12.64
CA VAL A 243 -29.41 -18.47 11.58
C VAL A 243 -30.74 -19.15 11.28
N SER A 244 -31.83 -18.39 11.39
CA SER A 244 -33.16 -18.83 10.98
C SER A 244 -33.84 -17.74 10.16
N ASN A 245 -34.38 -18.11 9.00
CA ASN A 245 -35.15 -17.24 8.11
C ASN A 245 -34.39 -16.04 7.50
N GLU A 246 -33.06 -16.06 7.44
CA GLU A 246 -32.27 -15.05 6.74
C GLU A 246 -32.27 -15.26 5.22
N GLN A 247 -32.45 -14.18 4.46
CA GLN A 247 -32.39 -14.22 2.99
C GLN A 247 -30.98 -13.90 2.51
N PHE A 248 -30.24 -14.94 2.15
CA PHE A 248 -28.92 -14.79 1.56
C PHE A 248 -28.99 -14.43 0.07
N PRO A 249 -28.03 -13.65 -0.45
CA PRO A 249 -27.78 -13.54 -1.88
C PRO A 249 -27.59 -14.94 -2.48
N LYS A 250 -28.10 -15.16 -3.70
CA LYS A 250 -28.09 -16.48 -4.38
C LYS A 250 -26.74 -17.21 -4.37
N HIS A 251 -25.63 -16.47 -4.45
CA HIS A 251 -24.30 -17.08 -4.43
C HIS A 251 -23.90 -17.61 -3.05
N TRP A 252 -24.34 -16.92 -2.00
CA TRP A 252 -24.03 -17.20 -0.59
C TRP A 252 -25.18 -17.92 0.12
N SER A 253 -26.13 -18.52 -0.59
CA SER A 253 -27.25 -19.24 0.03
C SER A 253 -26.83 -20.55 0.69
N ASP A 254 -25.72 -21.13 0.24
CA ASP A 254 -25.13 -22.36 0.76
C ASP A 254 -24.16 -22.04 1.90
N ALA A 255 -24.40 -22.62 3.08
CA ALA A 255 -23.56 -22.45 4.26
C ALA A 255 -22.12 -22.91 4.01
N SER A 256 -21.90 -23.99 3.26
CA SER A 256 -20.56 -24.48 2.94
C SER A 256 -19.72 -23.44 2.20
N LYS A 257 -20.35 -22.68 1.29
CA LYS A 257 -19.65 -21.58 0.58
C LYS A 257 -19.36 -20.41 1.49
N ARG A 258 -20.18 -20.19 2.53
CA ARG A 258 -19.91 -19.14 3.51
C ARG A 258 -18.72 -19.51 4.39
N TYR A 259 -18.59 -20.79 4.78
CA TYR A 259 -17.38 -21.30 5.45
C TYR A 259 -16.13 -21.16 4.57
N ASP A 260 -16.16 -21.60 3.31
CA ASP A 260 -15.02 -21.42 2.39
C ASP A 260 -14.63 -19.94 2.23
N ALA A 261 -15.63 -19.06 2.17
CA ALA A 261 -15.41 -17.62 2.09
C ALA A 261 -14.80 -17.08 3.39
N ARG A 262 -15.24 -17.57 4.56
CA ARG A 262 -14.70 -17.18 5.87
C ARG A 262 -13.22 -17.51 5.99
N ASP A 263 -12.78 -18.69 5.56
CA ASP A 263 -11.36 -19.06 5.62
C ASP A 263 -10.47 -18.06 4.89
N ILE A 264 -10.88 -17.63 3.68
CA ILE A 264 -10.18 -16.59 2.91
C ILE A 264 -10.20 -15.24 3.64
N ILE A 265 -11.34 -14.88 4.24
CA ILE A 265 -11.49 -13.63 4.99
C ILE A 265 -10.52 -13.60 6.15
N GLU A 266 -10.44 -14.67 6.95
CA GLU A 266 -9.55 -14.74 8.11
C GLU A 266 -8.07 -14.71 7.70
N GLU A 267 -7.68 -15.41 6.63
CA GLU A 267 -6.31 -15.32 6.08
C GLU A 267 -5.98 -13.87 5.68
N ASN A 268 -6.89 -13.22 4.96
CA ASN A 268 -6.70 -11.85 4.50
C ASN A 268 -6.69 -10.83 5.65
N LEU A 269 -7.51 -11.02 6.68
CA LEU A 269 -7.48 -10.20 7.89
C LEU A 269 -6.15 -10.34 8.64
N ALA A 270 -5.62 -11.57 8.78
CA ALA A 270 -4.30 -11.79 9.38
C ALA A 270 -3.17 -11.08 8.60
N LEU A 271 -3.25 -11.04 7.28
CA LEU A 271 -2.30 -10.27 6.45
C LEU A 271 -2.45 -8.75 6.66
N LEU A 272 -3.67 -8.25 6.81
CA LEU A 272 -3.92 -6.83 7.11
C LEU A 272 -3.39 -6.45 8.50
N ASP A 273 -3.53 -7.33 9.50
CA ASP A 273 -2.97 -7.12 10.84
C ASP A 273 -1.45 -7.09 10.81
N LYS A 274 -0.82 -7.98 10.03
CA LYS A 274 0.63 -7.93 9.81
C LYS A 274 1.06 -6.61 9.16
N SER A 275 0.31 -6.12 8.18
CA SER A 275 0.57 -4.82 7.54
C SER A 275 0.39 -3.66 8.52
N LEU A 276 -0.63 -3.73 9.38
CA LEU A 276 -0.88 -2.75 10.45
C LEU A 276 0.33 -2.64 11.39
N GLU A 277 0.91 -3.77 11.81
CA GLU A 277 2.10 -3.75 12.68
C GLU A 277 3.31 -3.11 12.00
N GLN A 278 3.55 -3.44 10.73
CA GLN A 278 4.64 -2.83 9.95
C GLN A 278 4.42 -1.32 9.74
N ARG A 279 3.18 -0.89 9.52
CA ARG A 279 2.81 0.53 9.46
C ARG A 279 3.05 1.25 10.80
N LYS A 280 2.69 0.64 11.93
CA LYS A 280 2.97 1.23 13.26
C LYS A 280 4.47 1.43 13.47
N ILE A 281 5.29 0.45 13.05
CA ILE A 281 6.76 0.57 13.08
C ILE A 281 7.23 1.75 12.22
N LEU A 282 6.76 1.84 10.96
CA LEU A 282 7.09 2.95 10.06
C LEU A 282 6.77 4.31 10.69
N LEU A 283 5.54 4.49 11.18
CA LEU A 283 5.08 5.78 11.72
C LEU A 283 5.85 6.16 12.99
N ARG A 284 6.16 5.19 13.86
CA ARG A 284 7.01 5.40 15.05
C ARG A 284 8.45 5.73 14.70
N ASN A 285 8.94 5.28 13.54
CA ASN A 285 10.26 5.63 13.02
C ASN A 285 10.26 6.99 12.26
N GLY A 286 9.10 7.60 12.03
CA GLY A 286 9.00 8.93 11.41
C GLY A 286 9.02 10.09 12.40
N TYR A 287 8.48 9.88 13.60
CA TYR A 287 8.35 10.91 14.64
C TYR A 287 9.01 10.49 15.96
N SER A 288 9.56 11.47 16.65
CA SER A 288 9.90 11.35 18.07
C SER A 288 9.11 12.38 18.87
N LEU A 289 8.61 11.95 20.02
CA LEU A 289 7.95 12.80 21.00
C LEU A 289 8.83 12.86 22.25
N GLY A 290 9.27 14.06 22.62
CA GLY A 290 10.08 14.30 23.81
C GLY A 290 9.26 14.21 25.10
N ASN A 291 9.94 14.37 26.23
CA ASN A 291 9.27 14.42 27.52
C ASN A 291 8.38 15.66 27.65
N ILE A 292 7.28 15.52 28.39
CA ILE A 292 6.46 16.65 28.81
C ILE A 292 7.23 17.42 29.89
N VAL A 293 7.60 18.66 29.59
CA VAL A 293 8.26 19.57 30.53
C VAL A 293 7.24 20.57 31.03
N VAL A 294 6.89 20.48 32.31
CA VAL A 294 5.95 21.43 32.94
C VAL A 294 6.71 22.66 33.39
N ASP A 295 6.50 23.79 32.70
CA ASP A 295 7.13 25.06 33.02
C ASP A 295 6.46 25.76 34.22
N LYS A 296 5.13 25.63 34.36
CA LYS A 296 4.37 26.28 35.44
C LYS A 296 3.08 25.56 35.76
N VAL A 297 2.78 25.41 37.05
CA VAL A 297 1.48 24.96 37.56
C VAL A 297 0.89 26.04 38.47
N SER A 298 -0.40 26.29 38.33
CA SER A 298 -1.19 27.14 39.21
C SER A 298 -2.61 26.55 39.31
N PRO A 299 -3.42 26.96 40.30
CA PRO A 299 -4.79 26.44 40.47
C PRO A 299 -5.69 26.56 39.23
N LYS A 300 -5.39 27.49 38.30
CA LYS A 300 -6.20 27.74 37.09
C LYS A 300 -5.47 27.43 35.77
N LYS A 301 -4.19 27.07 35.79
CA LYS A 301 -3.38 26.96 34.56
C LYS A 301 -2.20 26.02 34.74
N ILE A 302 -2.00 25.16 33.75
CA ILE A 302 -0.79 24.37 33.54
C ILE A 302 -0.14 24.88 32.25
N LYS A 303 1.14 25.25 32.31
CA LYS A 303 1.97 25.55 31.15
C LYS A 303 3.01 24.44 31.03
N PHE A 304 3.02 23.76 29.90
CA PHE A 304 3.98 22.71 29.59
C PHE A 304 4.45 22.86 28.15
N ARG A 305 5.57 22.20 27.83
CA ARG A 305 6.10 22.05 26.48
C ARG A 305 6.38 20.59 26.22
N VAL A 306 6.28 20.20 24.96
CA VAL A 306 6.67 18.88 24.45
C VAL A 306 7.39 19.10 23.14
N GLU A 307 8.51 18.40 22.94
CA GLU A 307 9.22 18.43 21.66
C GLU A 307 8.59 17.40 20.72
N VAL A 308 8.29 17.82 19.48
CA VAL A 308 7.89 16.92 18.39
C VAL A 308 8.96 17.04 17.32
N LYS A 309 9.58 15.92 16.95
CA LYS A 309 10.70 15.90 16.03
C LYS A 309 10.42 14.97 14.86
N ASN A 310 10.65 15.48 13.65
CA ASN A 310 10.88 14.64 12.48
C ASN A 310 12.25 13.95 12.65
N ILE A 311 12.25 12.61 12.76
CA ILE A 311 13.47 11.82 12.91
C ILE A 311 13.89 11.09 11.64
N THR A 312 13.17 11.24 10.54
CA THR A 312 13.67 10.76 9.24
C THR A 312 14.70 11.74 8.69
N GLU A 313 15.75 11.18 8.11
CA GLU A 313 16.74 11.92 7.32
C GLU A 313 16.37 11.98 5.84
N GLY A 314 15.26 11.35 5.46
CA GLY A 314 14.86 11.07 4.09
C GLY A 314 14.00 12.16 3.46
N HIS A 315 13.03 12.72 4.18
CA HIS A 315 12.01 13.64 3.66
C HIS A 315 11.25 14.27 4.86
N ASN A 316 10.20 15.07 4.61
CA ASN A 316 9.38 15.62 5.69
C ASN A 316 8.44 14.57 6.30
N VAL A 317 7.89 14.81 7.48
CA VAL A 317 6.80 13.97 8.03
C VAL A 317 5.70 14.89 8.57
N PRO A 318 4.47 14.80 8.04
CA PRO A 318 4.06 13.92 6.93
C PRO A 318 4.68 14.37 5.59
N THR A 319 4.85 13.43 4.66
CA THR A 319 5.20 13.68 3.25
C THR A 319 4.07 13.14 2.36
N GLY A 320 4.07 13.48 1.08
CA GLY A 320 3.08 13.01 0.10
C GLY A 320 1.94 14.02 -0.02
N PHE A 321 0.72 13.54 -0.24
CA PHE A 321 -0.45 14.42 -0.36
C PHE A 321 -0.88 14.92 1.03
N ASP A 322 -0.33 16.05 1.43
CA ASP A 322 -0.46 16.63 2.78
C ASP A 322 -1.88 17.13 3.11
N ALA A 323 -2.67 17.50 2.10
CA ALA A 323 -4.06 17.93 2.28
C ALA A 323 -4.98 16.90 2.97
N GLU A 324 -4.63 15.62 2.95
CA GLU A 324 -5.36 14.53 3.63
C GLU A 324 -4.63 13.97 4.87
N ARG A 325 -3.41 14.46 5.18
CA ARG A 325 -2.57 13.91 6.25
C ARG A 325 -2.55 14.83 7.46
N ILE A 326 -3.54 14.68 8.32
CA ILE A 326 -3.61 15.43 9.58
C ILE A 326 -2.74 14.75 10.63
N VAL A 327 -1.83 15.51 11.21
CA VAL A 327 -0.99 15.09 12.34
C VAL A 327 -1.22 16.07 13.47
N PHE A 328 -1.67 15.57 14.61
CA PHE A 328 -2.08 16.38 15.74
C PHE A 328 -1.60 15.76 17.06
N LEU A 329 -1.49 16.58 18.09
CA LEU A 329 -1.20 16.14 19.45
C LEU A 329 -2.50 15.99 20.22
N GLN A 330 -2.79 14.76 20.66
CA GLN A 330 -3.86 14.51 21.62
C GLN A 330 -3.34 14.76 23.05
N ILE A 331 -3.91 15.76 23.72
CA ILE A 331 -3.57 16.15 25.09
C ILE A 331 -4.74 15.81 25.99
N THR A 332 -4.49 15.05 27.07
CA THR A 332 -5.49 14.76 28.11
C THR A 332 -4.91 15.14 29.47
N VAL A 333 -5.59 16.02 30.20
CA VAL A 333 -5.24 16.37 31.59
C VAL A 333 -6.23 15.70 32.52
N LYS A 334 -5.73 14.98 33.52
CA LYS A 334 -6.53 14.30 34.55
C LYS A 334 -6.25 14.91 35.91
N ASP A 335 -7.27 14.94 36.78
CA ASP A 335 -7.08 15.24 38.19
C ASP A 335 -6.48 14.04 38.95
N LYS A 336 -6.26 14.21 40.27
CA LYS A 336 -5.69 13.17 41.15
C LYS A 336 -6.52 11.88 41.24
N ASN A 337 -7.82 11.95 40.89
CA ASN A 337 -8.73 10.80 40.91
C ASN A 337 -8.87 10.17 39.51
N GLY A 338 -8.10 10.65 38.53
CA GLY A 338 -8.16 10.18 37.14
C GLY A 338 -9.30 10.80 36.31
N LYS A 339 -10.07 11.74 36.86
CA LYS A 339 -11.13 12.43 36.12
C LYS A 339 -10.50 13.36 35.10
N ILE A 340 -10.93 13.27 33.84
CA ILE A 340 -10.45 14.16 32.79
C ILE A 340 -11.00 15.57 33.04
N ILE A 341 -10.10 16.55 33.15
CA ILE A 341 -10.43 17.97 33.39
C ILE A 341 -10.14 18.85 32.18
N PHE A 342 -9.38 18.35 31.20
CA PHE A 342 -9.12 19.04 29.93
C PHE A 342 -8.77 18.02 28.84
N LYS A 343 -9.23 18.28 27.62
CA LYS A 343 -8.85 17.58 26.39
C LYS A 343 -8.55 18.59 25.29
N SER A 344 -7.60 18.25 24.43
CA SER A 344 -7.33 18.94 23.16
C SER A 344 -6.85 17.93 22.14
N GLY A 345 -7.19 18.12 20.86
CA GLY A 345 -6.83 17.18 19.80
C GLY A 345 -7.45 15.79 20.02
N ASP A 346 -8.63 15.72 20.63
CA ASP A 346 -9.43 14.50 20.68
C ASP A 346 -10.34 14.38 19.43
N LEU A 347 -10.90 13.19 19.23
CA LEU A 347 -11.83 12.94 18.14
C LEU A 347 -13.27 13.30 18.55
N ASP A 348 -14.08 13.75 17.60
CA ASP A 348 -15.52 13.89 17.74
C ASP A 348 -16.24 12.51 17.63
N PRO A 349 -17.56 12.43 17.84
CA PRO A 349 -18.31 11.18 17.71
C PRO A 349 -18.30 10.56 16.29
N ASN A 350 -17.96 11.32 15.26
CA ASN A 350 -17.83 10.83 13.88
C ASN A 350 -16.43 10.29 13.59
N GLY A 351 -15.48 10.47 14.52
CA GLY A 351 -14.09 10.05 14.35
C GLY A 351 -13.20 11.11 13.71
N ASP A 352 -13.70 12.32 13.47
CA ASP A 352 -12.90 13.44 12.97
C ASP A 352 -12.13 14.12 14.10
N VAL A 353 -11.02 14.78 13.78
CA VAL A 353 -10.34 15.65 14.76
C VAL A 353 -11.31 16.74 15.17
N ARG A 354 -11.56 16.89 16.47
CA ARG A 354 -12.48 17.90 17.00
C ARG A 354 -11.83 19.29 16.95
N ASP A 355 -11.74 19.86 15.76
CA ASP A 355 -11.23 21.20 15.47
C ASP A 355 -12.29 22.08 14.78
N LEU A 356 -11.87 23.23 14.22
CA LEU A 356 -12.76 24.15 13.51
C LEU A 356 -13.21 23.64 12.13
N HIS A 357 -12.83 22.43 11.72
CA HIS A 357 -13.30 21.77 10.50
C HIS A 357 -14.25 20.60 10.81
N SER A 358 -14.39 20.21 12.08
CA SER A 358 -15.36 19.21 12.52
C SER A 358 -16.80 19.72 12.35
N ILE A 359 -17.61 18.95 11.61
CA ILE A 359 -19.05 19.21 11.44
C ILE A 359 -19.76 19.17 12.81
N TYR A 360 -19.34 18.27 13.70
CA TYR A 360 -19.86 18.19 15.06
C TYR A 360 -19.64 19.51 15.81
N VAL A 361 -18.44 20.09 15.73
CA VAL A 361 -18.16 21.39 16.37
C VAL A 361 -18.99 22.53 15.76
N HIS A 362 -19.20 22.52 14.44
CA HIS A 362 -20.00 23.54 13.75
C HIS A 362 -21.48 23.51 14.10
N ASN A 363 -22.03 22.31 14.35
CA ASN A 363 -23.45 22.14 14.60
C ASN A 363 -23.86 22.40 16.06
N GLY A 364 -22.89 22.64 16.96
CA GLY A 364 -23.11 22.78 18.40
C GLY A 364 -23.41 21.45 19.09
#